data_AF-A0A1B2EWZ4-F1
#
_entry.id   AF-A0A1B2EWZ4-F1
#
_cell.length_a   1.000
_cell.length_b   1.000
_cell.length_c   1.000
_cell.angle_alpha   90.00
_cell.angle_beta   90.00
_cell.angle_gamma   90.00
#
_symmetry.space_group_name_H-M   'P 1'
#
loop_
_entity.id
_entity.type
_entity.pdbx_description
1 polymer ?
#
loop_
_entity_poly.entity_id
_entity_poly.type
_entity_poly.pdbx_seq_one_letter_code
_entity_poly.pdbx_strand_id
1 'polypeptide(L)'
;MTTQRDGGPADVAGQVQRLASLWRAVTSRPMHPAGCTCMGHFLIPALNPRDMEADILDYMRGRYAAEGLDALVALLDIREAEREADTPLVPFRTWLLRLPESGLAVATLERFVTDLADTLESFGADSRPSGSGSGIICT
;
A
#
# COMPACT_ATOMS: atom_id res chain seq x y z
N MET A 1 -7.67 4.98 -30.53
CA MET A 1 -6.56 5.93 -30.30
C MET A 1 -6.25 5.94 -28.82
N THR A 2 -5.38 5.04 -28.39
CA THR A 2 -4.90 4.94 -27.00
C THR A 2 -3.83 6.00 -26.80
N THR A 3 -4.14 7.03 -26.01
CA THR A 3 -3.15 8.02 -25.57
C THR A 3 -2.23 7.35 -24.57
N GLN A 4 -1.09 6.88 -25.05
CA GLN A 4 0.06 6.53 -24.23
C GLN A 4 0.56 7.85 -23.61
N ARG A 5 0.24 8.08 -22.34
CA ARG A 5 0.90 9.14 -21.57
C ARG A 5 2.30 8.61 -21.27
N ASP A 6 3.30 9.12 -21.98
CA ASP A 6 4.69 9.06 -21.56
C ASP A 6 4.79 9.78 -20.20
N GLY A 7 4.64 9.01 -19.12
CA GLY A 7 4.91 9.45 -17.77
C GLY A 7 6.41 9.66 -17.64
N GLY A 8 6.82 10.93 -17.69
CA GLY A 8 8.22 11.28 -17.47
C GLY A 8 8.62 11.00 -16.01
N PRO A 9 9.92 10.97 -15.70
CA PRO A 9 10.40 10.79 -14.32
C PRO A 9 9.84 11.82 -13.32
N ALA A 10 9.47 13.01 -13.80
CA ALA A 10 8.78 14.03 -13.01
C ALA A 10 7.35 13.65 -12.60
N ASP A 11 6.65 12.85 -13.42
CA ASP A 11 5.30 12.36 -13.11
C ASP A 11 5.36 11.30 -12.01
N VAL A 12 6.31 10.37 -12.09
CA VAL A 12 6.55 9.33 -11.07
C VAL A 12 6.87 9.93 -9.70
N ALA A 13 7.75 10.93 -9.64
CA ALA A 13 8.06 11.61 -8.38
C ALA A 13 6.81 12.26 -7.75
N GLY A 14 5.93 12.83 -8.58
CA GLY A 14 4.65 13.37 -8.15
C GLY A 14 3.69 12.30 -7.62
N GLN A 15 3.62 11.14 -8.28
CA GLN A 15 2.81 10.00 -7.84
C GLN A 15 3.33 9.42 -6.50
N VAL A 16 4.65 9.26 -6.36
CA VAL A 16 5.30 8.82 -5.11
C VAL A 16 4.99 9.79 -3.95
N GLN A 17 5.00 11.10 -4.20
CA GLN A 17 4.65 12.09 -3.17
C GLN A 17 3.19 11.96 -2.71
N ARG A 18 2.26 11.70 -3.65
CA ARG A 18 0.85 11.43 -3.32
C ARG A 18 0.72 10.15 -2.52
N LEU A 19 1.40 9.09 -2.93
CA LEU A 19 1.40 7.80 -2.25
C LEU A 19 1.93 7.91 -0.80
N ALA A 20 3.05 8.61 -0.61
CA ALA A 20 3.61 8.89 0.71
C ALA A 20 2.64 9.68 1.60
N SER A 21 1.77 10.52 1.01
CA SER A 21 0.73 11.26 1.71
C SER A 21 -0.49 10.39 2.02
N LEU A 22 -0.87 9.49 1.11
CA LEU A 22 -1.92 8.50 1.30
C LEU A 22 -1.57 7.55 2.45
N TRP A 23 -0.35 7.01 2.47
CA TRP A 23 0.15 6.19 3.57
C TRP A 23 -0.01 6.89 4.91
N ARG A 24 0.47 8.14 5.02
CA ARG A 24 0.31 8.94 6.24
C ARG A 24 -1.16 9.09 6.63
N ALA A 25 -2.06 9.33 5.68
CA ALA A 25 -3.48 9.47 5.95
C ALA A 25 -4.09 8.16 6.50
N VAL A 26 -3.75 7.03 5.89
CA VAL A 26 -4.22 5.70 6.28
C VAL A 26 -3.72 5.31 7.68
N THR A 27 -2.44 5.55 7.98
CA THR A 27 -1.85 5.16 9.28
C THR A 27 -2.08 6.16 10.40
N SER A 28 -2.49 7.39 10.10
CA SER A 28 -2.76 8.43 11.12
C SER A 28 -4.18 8.41 11.66
N ARG A 29 -5.10 7.74 10.95
CA ARG A 29 -6.46 7.54 11.43
C ARG A 29 -6.45 6.40 12.44
N PRO A 30 -7.09 6.54 13.61
CA PRO A 30 -7.50 5.38 14.36
C PRO A 30 -8.44 4.61 13.43
N MET A 31 -7.96 3.52 12.82
CA MET A 31 -8.83 2.54 12.21
C MET A 31 -9.72 2.06 13.35
N HIS A 32 -10.95 2.58 13.42
CA HIS A 32 -11.93 2.03 14.34
C HIS A 32 -11.97 0.53 14.08
N PRO A 33 -12.14 -0.32 15.11
CA PRO A 33 -12.31 -1.75 14.92
C PRO A 33 -13.66 -1.99 14.25
N ALA A 34 -13.74 -1.71 12.95
CA ALA A 34 -14.67 -2.35 12.07
C ALA A 34 -14.15 -3.78 11.96
N GLY A 35 -14.62 -4.63 12.88
CA GLY A 35 -14.27 -6.03 12.86
C GLY A 35 -14.57 -6.57 11.47
N CYS A 36 -13.54 -7.01 10.73
CA CYS A 36 -13.76 -7.89 9.61
C CYS A 36 -14.51 -9.11 10.16
N THR A 37 -15.76 -9.29 9.74
CA THR A 37 -16.59 -10.46 10.08
C THR A 37 -16.06 -11.76 9.47
N CYS A 38 -14.94 -11.71 8.75
CA CYS A 38 -14.26 -12.84 8.14
C CYS A 38 -13.75 -13.87 9.17
N MET A 39 -13.45 -13.45 10.41
CA MET A 39 -13.20 -14.34 11.54
C MET A 39 -13.79 -13.71 12.81
N GLY A 40 -14.73 -14.41 13.45
CA GLY A 40 -15.54 -13.90 14.55
C GLY A 40 -14.79 -13.11 15.64
N HIS A 41 -15.36 -11.97 16.01
CA HIS A 41 -15.14 -11.24 17.26
C HIS A 41 -13.69 -11.21 17.78
N PHE A 42 -12.85 -10.41 17.12
CA PHE A 42 -11.66 -9.86 17.75
C PHE A 42 -11.74 -8.33 17.74
N LEU A 43 -11.54 -7.74 18.92
CA LEU A 43 -11.11 -6.35 19.05
C LEU A 43 -9.77 -6.26 18.30
N ILE A 44 -9.79 -5.91 17.01
CA ILE A 44 -8.57 -5.75 16.23
C ILE A 44 -7.79 -4.61 16.92
N PRO A 45 -6.62 -4.88 17.53
CA PRO A 45 -5.76 -3.83 18.05
C PRO A 45 -5.52 -2.85 16.92
N ALA A 46 -5.51 -1.55 17.19
CA ALA A 46 -5.20 -0.52 16.20
C ALA A 46 -4.05 -1.02 15.30
N LEU A 47 -4.34 -1.24 14.01
CA LEU A 47 -3.43 -1.93 13.10
C LEU A 47 -2.08 -1.21 13.15
N ASN A 48 -1.05 -1.90 13.64
CA ASN A 48 0.28 -1.33 13.77
C ASN A 48 0.79 -1.01 12.35
N PRO A 49 1.21 0.22 12.06
CA PRO A 49 1.69 0.60 10.73
C PRO A 49 2.80 -0.30 10.19
N ARG A 50 3.63 -0.88 11.08
CA ARG A 50 4.70 -1.81 10.70
C ARG A 50 4.18 -3.15 10.20
N ASP A 51 3.09 -3.63 10.79
CA ASP A 51 2.48 -4.91 10.44
C ASP A 51 1.62 -4.73 9.17
N MET A 52 0.91 -3.59 9.07
CA MET A 52 0.21 -3.19 7.84
C MET A 52 1.16 -3.09 6.63
N GLU A 53 2.34 -2.48 6.83
CA GLU A 53 3.39 -2.45 5.81
C GLU A 53 3.80 -3.87 5.39
N ALA A 54 4.05 -4.75 6.37
CA ALA A 54 4.45 -6.14 6.10
C ALA A 54 3.42 -6.88 5.23
N ASP A 55 2.15 -6.85 5.66
CA ASP A 55 1.08 -7.62 5.03
C ASP A 55 0.84 -7.16 3.59
N ILE A 56 0.87 -5.84 3.36
CA ILE A 56 0.70 -5.26 2.02
C ILE A 56 1.87 -5.66 1.11
N LEU A 57 3.11 -5.53 1.59
CA LEU A 57 4.28 -5.84 0.77
C LEU A 57 4.38 -7.35 0.48
N ASP A 58 4.04 -8.22 1.43
CA ASP A 58 4.01 -9.66 1.23
C ASP A 58 2.95 -10.07 0.19
N TYR A 59 1.74 -9.51 0.30
CA TYR A 59 0.69 -9.69 -0.72
C TYR A 59 1.16 -9.26 -2.12
N MET A 60 1.75 -8.06 -2.23
CA MET A 60 2.27 -7.55 -3.51
C MET A 60 3.39 -8.43 -4.05
N ARG A 61 4.31 -8.89 -3.18
CA ARG A 61 5.41 -9.79 -3.55
C ARG A 61 4.89 -11.10 -4.13
N GLY A 62 3.93 -11.75 -3.46
CA GLY A 62 3.32 -12.99 -3.96
C GLY A 62 2.67 -12.81 -5.32
N ARG A 63 1.95 -11.69 -5.52
CA ARG A 63 1.35 -11.36 -6.82
C ARG A 63 2.41 -11.11 -7.90
N TYR A 64 3.45 -10.34 -7.60
CA TYR A 64 4.53 -10.05 -8.56
C TYR A 64 5.34 -11.28 -8.94
N ALA A 65 5.58 -12.20 -8.00
CA ALA A 65 6.21 -13.47 -8.28
C ALA A 65 5.36 -14.33 -9.24
N ALA A 66 4.04 -14.36 -9.04
CA ALA A 66 3.13 -15.05 -9.95
C ALA A 66 3.05 -14.41 -11.35
N GLU A 67 3.20 -13.09 -11.45
CA GLU A 67 3.23 -12.34 -12.72
C GLU A 67 4.61 -12.35 -13.41
N GLY A 68 5.66 -12.90 -12.77
CA GLY A 68 7.04 -12.91 -13.30
C GLY A 68 7.72 -11.54 -13.28
N LEU A 69 7.35 -10.67 -12.35
CA LEU A 69 7.87 -9.30 -12.23
C LEU A 69 9.07 -9.24 -11.28
N ASP A 70 10.16 -9.92 -11.66
CA ASP A 70 11.34 -10.17 -10.82
C ASP A 70 11.97 -8.90 -10.24
N ALA A 71 11.98 -7.80 -11.00
CA ALA A 71 12.55 -6.53 -10.54
C ALA A 71 11.75 -5.92 -9.36
N LEU A 72 10.42 -6.11 -9.34
CA LEU A 72 9.58 -5.69 -8.23
C LEU A 72 9.67 -6.64 -7.05
N VAL A 73 9.79 -7.95 -7.30
CA VAL A 73 10.09 -8.92 -6.24
C VAL A 73 11.40 -8.56 -5.57
N ALA A 74 12.48 -8.34 -6.32
CA ALA A 74 13.78 -7.96 -5.78
C ALA A 74 13.74 -6.66 -4.96
N LEU A 75 12.97 -5.65 -5.38
CA LEU A 75 12.76 -4.42 -4.60
C LEU A 75 12.13 -4.73 -3.22
N LEU A 76 11.12 -5.60 -3.19
CA LEU A 76 10.41 -5.99 -1.97
C LEU A 76 11.28 -6.88 -1.08
N ASP A 77 12.10 -7.75 -1.65
CA ASP A 77 13.04 -8.61 -0.94
C ASP A 77 14.10 -7.78 -0.21
N ILE A 78 14.62 -6.74 -0.86
CA ILE A 78 15.56 -5.79 -0.23
C ILE A 78 14.89 -5.12 0.96
N ARG A 79 13.64 -4.66 0.80
CA ARG A 79 12.90 -4.02 1.89
C ARG A 79 12.64 -4.98 3.04
N GLU A 80 12.30 -6.24 2.77
CA GLU A 80 12.10 -7.23 3.81
C GLU A 80 13.39 -7.54 4.57
N ALA A 81 14.51 -7.71 3.85
CA ALA A 81 15.82 -7.91 4.47
C ALA A 81 16.22 -6.72 5.38
N GLU A 82 15.92 -5.48 5.00
CA GLU A 82 16.12 -4.30 5.86
C GLU A 82 15.28 -4.36 7.15
N ARG A 83 14.07 -4.94 7.11
CA ARG A 83 13.18 -5.09 8.26
C ARG A 83 13.66 -6.16 9.25
N GLU A 84 14.31 -7.19 8.74
CA GLU A 84 14.90 -8.28 9.53
C GLU A 84 16.29 -7.92 10.09
N ALA A 85 16.96 -6.92 9.52
CA ALA A 85 18.26 -6.46 9.99
C ALA A 85 18.19 -5.81 11.38
N ASP A 86 19.25 -5.98 12.18
CA ASP A 86 19.41 -5.35 13.51
C ASP A 86 19.82 -3.86 13.41
N THR A 87 19.23 -3.13 12.46
CA THR A 87 19.49 -1.72 12.23
C THR A 87 18.20 -0.91 12.31
N PRO A 88 18.26 0.40 12.64
CA PRO A 88 17.07 1.23 12.64
C PRO A 88 16.41 1.24 11.25
N LEU A 89 15.22 0.63 11.17
CA LEU A 89 14.46 0.57 9.93
C LEU A 89 14.09 1.98 9.46
N VAL A 90 14.42 2.29 8.20
CA VAL A 90 13.97 3.53 7.55
C VAL A 90 12.44 3.54 7.52
N PRO A 91 11.76 4.60 8.01
CA PRO A 91 10.31 4.67 7.99
C PRO A 91 9.75 4.49 6.57
N PHE A 92 8.65 3.75 6.42
CA PHE A 92 8.09 3.42 5.10
C PHE A 92 7.86 4.63 4.21
N ARG A 93 7.36 5.73 4.77
CA ARG A 93 7.19 7.00 4.05
C ARG A 93 8.51 7.50 3.43
N THR A 94 9.60 7.42 4.19
CA THR A 94 10.93 7.83 3.71
C THR A 94 11.46 6.87 2.65
N TRP A 95 11.19 5.57 2.79
CA TRP A 95 11.52 4.56 1.79
C TRP A 95 10.77 4.82 0.46
N LEU A 96 9.47 5.08 0.51
CA LEU A 96 8.66 5.43 -0.67
C LEU A 96 9.26 6.63 -1.44
N LEU A 97 9.66 7.68 -0.72
CA LEU A 97 10.23 8.89 -1.33
C LEU A 97 11.57 8.64 -2.05
N ARG A 98 12.28 7.55 -1.72
CA ARG A 98 13.54 7.15 -2.37
C ARG A 98 13.35 6.21 -3.56
N LEU A 99 12.12 5.75 -3.84
CA LEU A 99 11.86 4.85 -4.97
C LEU A 99 12.35 5.36 -6.33
N PRO A 100 12.28 6.67 -6.66
CA PRO A 100 12.84 7.18 -7.90
C PRO A 100 14.37 7.00 -8.03
N GLU A 101 15.06 6.77 -6.90
CA GLU A 101 16.51 6.55 -6.84
C GLU A 101 16.89 5.06 -6.91
N SER A 102 15.91 4.15 -6.98
CA SER A 102 16.13 2.69 -6.93
C SER A 102 16.81 2.10 -8.18
N GLY A 103 16.92 2.89 -9.27
CA GLY A 103 17.46 2.43 -10.54
C GLY A 103 16.50 1.55 -11.36
N LEU A 104 15.27 1.34 -10.90
CA LEU A 104 14.23 0.65 -11.65
C LEU A 104 13.79 1.46 -12.88
N ALA A 105 13.31 0.75 -13.90
CA ALA A 105 12.69 1.38 -15.06
C ALA A 105 11.44 2.19 -14.64
N VAL A 106 11.23 3.35 -15.28
CA VAL A 106 10.14 4.26 -14.96
C VAL A 106 8.78 3.54 -15.00
N ALA A 107 8.51 2.76 -16.04
CA ALA A 107 7.26 1.99 -16.16
C ALA A 107 7.07 0.94 -15.03
N THR A 108 8.16 0.35 -14.54
CA THR A 108 8.14 -0.59 -13.41
C THR A 108 7.80 0.14 -12.10
N LEU A 109 8.36 1.34 -11.91
CA LEU A 109 8.03 2.20 -10.77
C LEU A 109 6.58 2.69 -10.82
N GLU A 110 6.09 3.11 -11.99
CA GLU A 110 4.70 3.52 -12.17
C GLU A 110 3.72 2.39 -11.84
N ARG A 111 4.03 1.17 -12.30
CA ARG A 111 3.24 -0.02 -11.96
C ARG A 111 3.19 -0.24 -10.46
N PHE A 112 4.35 -0.22 -9.80
CA PHE A 112 4.42 -0.40 -8.34
C PHE A 112 3.61 0.67 -7.59
N VAL A 113 3.79 1.94 -7.94
CA VAL A 113 3.13 3.07 -7.28
C VAL A 113 1.61 3.02 -7.50
N THR A 114 1.17 2.66 -8.71
CA THR A 114 -0.26 2.49 -9.02
C THR A 114 -0.86 1.35 -8.20
N ASP A 115 -0.23 0.18 -8.22
CA ASP A 115 -0.75 -0.99 -7.52
C ASP A 115 -0.80 -0.79 -6.00
N LEU A 116 0.20 -0.12 -5.42
CA LEU A 116 0.23 0.20 -4.00
C LEU A 116 -0.81 1.27 -3.64
N ALA A 117 -1.03 2.27 -4.51
CA ALA A 117 -2.11 3.24 -4.33
C ALA A 117 -3.48 2.55 -4.33
N ASP A 118 -3.76 1.71 -5.32
CA ASP A 118 -5.01 0.94 -5.42
C ASP A 118 -5.23 0.07 -4.15
N THR A 119 -4.16 -0.58 -3.69
CA THR A 119 -4.20 -1.40 -2.47
C THR A 119 -4.52 -0.55 -1.25
N LEU A 120 -3.86 0.61 -1.06
CA LEU A 120 -4.11 1.51 0.07
C LEU A 120 -5.51 2.16 0.02
N GLU A 121 -6.01 2.46 -1.17
CA GLU A 121 -7.35 3.01 -1.36
C GLU A 121 -8.44 1.99 -0.99
N SER A 122 -8.20 0.69 -1.17
CA SER A 122 -9.13 -0.36 -0.75
C SER A 122 -9.39 -0.35 0.77
N PHE A 123 -8.35 -0.12 1.59
CA PHE A 123 -8.50 0.04 3.04
C PHE A 123 -9.31 1.30 3.41
N GLY A 124 -9.18 2.37 2.62
CA GLY A 124 -9.93 3.61 2.82
C GLY A 124 -11.40 3.54 2.36
N ALA A 125 -11.71 2.70 1.39
CA ALA A 125 -13.06 2.52 0.84
C ALA A 125 -13.97 1.74 1.79
N ASP A 126 -13.45 0.71 2.48
CA ASP A 126 -14.19 -0.06 3.50
C ASP A 126 -14.55 0.77 4.74
N SER A 127 -13.84 1.87 4.98
CA SER A 127 -14.09 2.79 6.09
C SER A 127 -15.21 3.81 5.80
N ARG A 128 -15.73 3.89 4.57
CA ARG A 128 -16.90 4.72 4.27
C ARG A 128 -18.14 3.90 4.60
N PRO A 129 -19.06 4.36 5.48
CA PRO A 129 -20.36 3.73 5.53
C PRO A 129 -20.94 3.83 4.13
N SER A 130 -21.08 2.68 3.45
CA SER A 130 -21.93 2.58 2.28
C SER A 130 -23.29 3.12 2.71
N GLY A 131 -23.64 4.29 2.17
CA GLY A 131 -24.89 4.98 2.48
C GLY A 131 -26.03 3.97 2.39
N SER A 132 -26.71 3.80 3.51
CA SER A 132 -27.86 2.93 3.69
C SER A 132 -28.85 3.09 2.53
N GLY A 133 -28.88 2.09 1.66
CA GLY A 133 -30.15 1.63 1.12
C GLY A 133 -30.90 0.90 2.23
N SER A 134 -32.02 1.48 2.64
CA SER A 134 -33.21 0.89 3.27
C SER A 134 -33.11 -0.39 4.12
N GLY A 135 -33.53 -0.24 5.38
CA GLY A 135 -34.09 -1.31 6.23
C GLY A 135 -33.01 -2.13 6.94
N ILE A 136 -33.00 -2.24 8.26
CA ILE A 136 -34.02 -2.97 9.03
C ILE A 136 -34.13 -2.35 10.43
N ILE A 137 -35.39 -2.24 10.88
CA ILE A 137 -35.84 -1.79 12.19
C ILE A 137 -35.34 -2.77 13.27
N CYS A 138 -34.75 -2.25 14.33
CA CYS A 138 -34.52 -3.01 15.56
C CYS A 138 -35.78 -2.93 16.45
N THR A 139 -36.50 -4.04 16.54
CA THR A 139 -37.35 -4.43 17.69
C THR A 139 -37.38 -5.94 17.77
#